data_AF-A0A9E0YKA1-F1
#
_entry.id   AF-A0A9E0YKA1-F1
#
_cell.length_a   1.000
_cell.length_b   1.000
_cell.length_c   1.000
_cell.angle_alpha   90.00
_cell.angle_beta   90.00
_cell.angle_gamma   90.00
#
_symmetry.space_group_name_H-M   'P 1'
#
loop_
_entity.id
_entity.type
_entity.pdbx_description
1 polymer ?
#
loop_
_entity_poly.entity_id
_entity_poly.type
_entity_poly.pdbx_seq_one_letter_code
_entity_poly.pdbx_strand_id
1 'polypeptide(L)' 'GVSLDLATVPIGAFDDPRVARTLDLDENTRPLYLLPVGHAKE' A
#
# COMPACT_ATOMS: atom_id res chain seq x y z
N GLY A 1 3.34 -21.51 -7.49
CA GLY A 1 2.90 -20.17 -7.06
C GLY A 1 1.50 -19.97 -7.59
N VAL A 2 0.57 -19.53 -6.74
CA VAL A 2 -0.79 -19.18 -7.18
C VAL A 2 -0.82 -17.70 -7.49
N SER A 3 -1.28 -17.34 -8.69
CA SER A 3 -1.61 -15.96 -9.04
C SER A 3 -3.07 -15.72 -8.70
N LEU A 4 -3.38 -14.61 -8.04
CA LEU A 4 -4.74 -14.23 -7.65
C LEU A 4 -5.51 -13.48 -8.76
N ASP A 5 -4.91 -13.33 -9.94
CA ASP A 5 -5.45 -12.52 -11.04
C ASP A 5 -5.78 -11.06 -10.62
N LEU A 6 -4.87 -10.49 -9.82
CA LEU A 6 -4.94 -9.12 -9.32
C LEU A 6 -3.77 -8.31 -9.87
N ALA A 7 -4.07 -7.08 -10.26
CA ALA A 7 -3.11 -6.03 -10.58
C ALA A 7 -2.83 -5.14 -9.37
N THR A 8 -1.66 -4.49 -9.38
CA THR A 8 -1.22 -3.51 -8.38
C THR A 8 -0.32 -2.46 -9.02
N VAL A 9 -0.17 -1.31 -8.39
CA VAL A 9 0.80 -0.27 -8.76
C VAL A 9 1.46 0.28 -7.49
N PRO A 10 2.79 0.44 -7.43
CA PRO A 10 3.42 1.06 -6.27
C PRO A 10 3.13 2.56 -6.21
N ILE A 11 2.60 3.02 -5.07
CA ILE A 11 2.40 4.44 -4.78
C ILE A 11 3.37 4.84 -3.66
N GLY A 12 4.35 5.69 -4.00
CA GLY A 12 5.29 6.28 -3.03
C GLY A 12 4.95 7.72 -2.64
N ALA A 13 4.05 8.38 -3.38
CA ALA A 13 3.64 9.77 -3.11
C ALA A 13 2.38 9.78 -2.22
N PHE A 14 2.58 9.76 -0.90
CA PHE A 14 1.51 9.88 0.10
C PHE A 14 2.02 10.69 1.32
N ASP A 15 1.13 10.96 2.28
CA ASP A 15 1.47 11.62 3.55
C ASP A 15 1.85 10.55 4.59
N ASP A 16 3.14 10.30 4.78
CA ASP A 16 3.64 9.25 5.68
C ASP A 16 3.15 9.43 7.12
N PRO A 17 3.25 10.62 7.76
CA PRO A 17 2.74 10.81 9.11
C PRO A 17 1.25 10.50 9.24
N ARG A 18 0.44 10.89 8.24
CA ARG A 18 -1.00 10.63 8.26
C ARG A 18 -1.32 9.17 8.07
N VAL A 19 -0.63 8.47 7.16
CA VAL A 19 -0.80 7.03 6.94
C VAL A 19 -0.42 6.25 8.18
N ALA A 20 0.73 6.55 8.79
CA ALA A 20 1.20 5.88 10.01
C ALA A 20 0.18 5.98 11.15
N ARG A 21 -0.39 7.18 11.38
CA ARG A 21 -1.44 7.36 12.39
C ARG A 21 -2.74 6.65 12.03
N THR A 22 -3.12 6.65 10.76
CA THR A 22 -4.38 6.02 10.30
C THR A 22 -4.34 4.51 10.48
N LEU A 23 -3.15 3.90 10.29
CA LEU A 23 -2.93 2.47 10.43
C LEU A 23 -2.45 2.06 11.83
N ASP A 24 -2.32 3.01 12.76
CA ASP A 24 -1.80 2.79 14.12
C ASP A 24 -0.44 2.08 14.13
N LEU A 25 0.48 2.52 13.27
CA LEU A 25 1.83 1.98 13.19
C LEU A 25 2.66 2.39 14.40
N ASP A 26 3.49 1.47 14.90
CA ASP A 26 4.43 1.76 15.97
C ASP A 26 5.56 2.71 15.51
N GLU A 27 6.26 3.30 16.47
CA GLU A 27 7.31 4.31 16.24
C GLU A 27 8.53 3.83 15.42
N ASN A 28 8.73 2.52 15.32
CA ASN A 28 9.82 1.91 14.56
C ASN A 28 9.37 1.45 13.16
N THR A 29 8.08 1.57 12.85
CA THR A 29 7.51 1.16 11.56
C THR A 29 7.19 2.38 10.71
N ARG A 30 7.62 2.36 9.44
CA ARG A 30 7.39 3.46 8.49
C ARG A 30 6.79 2.92 7.19
N PRO A 31 5.70 3.50 6.67
CA PRO A 31 5.18 3.12 5.37
C PRO A 31 6.18 3.53 4.28
N LEU A 32 6.43 2.64 3.31
CA LEU A 32 7.32 2.91 2.17
C LEU A 32 6.53 3.04 0.86
N TYR A 33 5.56 2.14 0.68
CA TYR A 33 4.66 2.11 -0.47
C TYR A 33 3.27 1.71 -0.02
N LEU A 34 2.26 2.24 -0.72
CA LEU A 34 0.92 1.67 -0.75
C LEU A 34 0.78 0.84 -2.02
N LEU A 35 0.28 -0.39 -1.87
CA LEU A 35 0.04 -1.34 -2.95
C LEU A 35 -1.47 -1.61 -3.06
N PRO A 36 -2.24 -0.74 -3.73
CA PRO A 36 -3.63 -1.03 -4.04
C PRO A 36 -3.71 -2.28 -4.91
N VAL A 37 -4.65 -3.17 -4.58
CA VAL A 37 -4.89 -4.41 -5.32
C VAL A 37 -6.29 -4.41 -5.91
N GLY A 38 -6.45 -4.95 -7.11
CA GLY A 38 -7.75 -5.11 -7.75
C GLY A 38 -7.64 -5.81 -9.10
N HIS A 39 -8.78 -6.17 -9.69
CA HIS A 39 -8.80 -6.65 -11.07
C HIS A 39 -8.52 -5.48 -12.02
N ALA A 40 -7.60 -5.68 -12.97
CA ALA A 40 -7.33 -4.67 -13.99
C ALA A 40 -8.60 -4.43 -14.82
N LYS A 41 -8.93 -3.16 -15.04
CA LYS A 41 -9.88 -2.79 -16.08
C LYS A 41 -9.08 -2.48 -17.34
N GLU A 42 -9.48 -3.08 -18.46
CA GLU A 42 -8.95 -2.72 -19.79
C GLU A 42 -9.33 -1.30 -20.18
#